data_AF-A0A800G5B9-F1
#
_entry.id   AF-A0A800G5B9-F1
#
_cell.length_a   1.000
_cell.length_b   1.000
_cell.length_c   1.000
_cell.angle_alpha   90.00
_cell.angle_beta   90.00
_cell.angle_gamma   90.00
#
_symmetry.space_group_name_H-M   'P 1'
#
loop_
_entity.id
_entity.type
_entity.pdbx_description
1 polymer ?
#
loop_
_entity_poly.entity_id
_entity_poly.type
_entity_poly.pdbx_seq_one_letter_code
_entity_poly.pdbx_strand_id
1 'polypeptide(L)'
;MPKEPRTPRVCAYVYPGWHPIPERDVSFHPGFTEWELVQGCRPRFEGHSQPRLPLWGTYDDRDPTEVERRVRLALDHGVDAFVHGFFWCRGKRVFEDALDLGFLASPSGSRAPFALMWANRMPRRVLPVRRKDLPVIDETRRVPSDVEDFGALIAHLAEHYFSRSNYMLHEGRAYFSIFDSTFFLREMGLDNAQEAISKARAWLSGNGYPDLHLAAIDPSEEVIGHVREVGFDSVTHYVLLPEWKGPSLQDYGECTARRAEQWPAFGERSGLPYMPSVAPGWDASPRAADFGQEIPGKYPWSPVVTGENPELFQHALEQALAFEQQADSGLVFVASLNEWAEGHYLEPDERFGMGWMEAVRNARESR
;
A
#
# COMPACT_ATOMS: atom_id res chain seq x y z
N MET A 1 -17.40 28.16 -15.84
CA MET A 1 -16.87 28.60 -14.54
C MET A 1 -15.63 27.77 -14.25
N PRO A 2 -14.53 28.36 -13.76
CA PRO A 2 -13.40 27.55 -13.28
C PRO A 2 -13.90 26.66 -12.13
N LYS A 3 -13.57 25.38 -12.18
CA LYS A 3 -13.90 24.40 -11.14
C LYS A 3 -13.09 24.77 -9.90
N GLU A 4 -13.73 24.86 -8.73
CA GLU A 4 -13.00 25.05 -7.48
C GLU A 4 -12.06 23.85 -7.27
N PRO A 5 -10.78 24.10 -6.90
CA PRO A 5 -9.82 23.03 -6.68
C PRO A 5 -10.28 22.14 -5.53
N ARG A 6 -10.19 20.82 -5.74
CA ARG A 6 -10.61 19.85 -4.72
C ARG A 6 -9.70 19.93 -3.50
N THR A 7 -10.29 19.81 -2.31
CA THR A 7 -9.50 19.52 -1.11
C THR A 7 -8.95 18.09 -1.24
N PRO A 8 -7.62 17.90 -1.28
CA PRO A 8 -7.01 16.58 -1.33
C PRO A 8 -7.38 15.74 -0.11
N ARG A 9 -7.72 14.47 -0.33
CA ARG A 9 -7.94 13.48 0.74
C ARG A 9 -6.68 12.66 0.96
N VAL A 10 -6.28 12.49 2.22
CA VAL A 10 -5.14 11.66 2.62
C VAL A 10 -5.63 10.23 2.87
N CYS A 11 -5.16 9.28 2.07
CA CYS A 11 -5.55 7.88 2.10
C CYS A 11 -4.37 7.03 2.60
N ALA A 12 -4.56 6.27 3.69
CA ALA A 12 -3.51 5.38 4.20
C ALA A 12 -3.69 3.97 3.64
N TYR A 13 -2.62 3.37 3.10
CA TYR A 13 -2.63 1.95 2.80
C TYR A 13 -2.63 1.12 4.08
N VAL A 14 -3.29 -0.04 4.08
CA VAL A 14 -3.37 -0.94 5.23
C VAL A 14 -2.96 -2.35 4.83
N TYR A 15 -1.97 -2.89 5.54
CA TYR A 15 -1.51 -4.26 5.43
C TYR A 15 -2.39 -5.20 6.28
N PRO A 16 -2.92 -6.30 5.71
CA PRO A 16 -3.85 -7.19 6.42
C PRO A 16 -3.15 -8.43 7.05
N GLY A 17 -1.83 -8.39 7.24
CA GLY A 17 -1.03 -9.59 7.54
C GLY A 17 -0.58 -9.73 8.99
N TRP A 18 -1.29 -9.17 9.97
CA TRP A 18 -0.90 -9.22 11.40
C TRP A 18 -1.61 -10.31 12.22
N HIS A 19 -2.24 -11.28 11.56
CA HIS A 19 -2.82 -12.47 12.17
C HIS A 19 -2.28 -13.77 11.55
N PRO A 20 -2.37 -14.91 12.26
CA PRO A 20 -2.03 -16.22 11.70
C PRO A 20 -3.02 -16.65 10.61
N ILE A 21 -2.52 -17.27 9.55
CA ILE A 21 -3.33 -17.89 8.51
C ILE A 21 -2.80 -19.29 8.17
N PRO A 22 -3.67 -20.23 7.75
CA PRO A 22 -3.25 -21.59 7.39
C PRO A 22 -2.14 -21.63 6.33
N GLU A 23 -2.16 -20.73 5.34
CA GLU A 23 -1.17 -20.68 4.25
C GLU A 23 0.24 -20.37 4.77
N ARG A 24 0.34 -19.55 5.83
CA ARG A 24 1.62 -19.23 6.48
C ARG A 24 2.05 -20.38 7.39
N ASP A 25 1.14 -20.92 8.18
CA ASP A 25 1.43 -22.01 9.12
C ASP A 25 2.06 -23.24 8.43
N VAL A 26 1.61 -23.55 7.21
CA VAL A 26 2.20 -24.64 6.37
C VAL A 26 3.67 -24.38 6.04
N SER A 27 4.09 -23.12 5.94
CA SER A 27 5.43 -22.74 5.49
C SER A 27 6.37 -22.37 6.65
N PHE A 28 5.81 -22.01 7.80
CA PHE A 28 6.54 -21.58 8.99
C PHE A 28 6.28 -22.57 10.15
N HIS A 29 5.42 -22.19 11.10
CA HIS A 29 4.88 -23.04 12.15
C HIS A 29 3.47 -22.56 12.50
N PRO A 30 2.65 -23.38 13.20
CA PRO A 30 1.34 -22.95 13.65
C PRO A 30 1.38 -21.64 14.44
N GLY A 31 0.50 -20.70 14.08
CA GLY A 31 0.38 -19.40 14.76
C GLY A 31 1.37 -18.33 14.32
N PHE A 32 2.12 -18.55 13.23
CA PHE A 32 3.14 -17.60 12.80
C PHE A 32 2.54 -16.26 12.37
N THR A 33 3.14 -15.17 12.84
CA THR A 33 2.91 -13.81 12.33
C THR A 33 4.23 -13.11 12.07
N GLU A 34 4.24 -12.10 11.20
CA GLU A 34 5.46 -11.32 10.95
C GLU A 34 5.90 -10.49 12.18
N TRP A 35 5.09 -10.42 13.25
CA TRP A 35 5.52 -9.82 14.52
C TRP A 35 6.77 -10.49 15.08
N GLU A 36 6.93 -11.80 14.91
CA GLU A 36 8.14 -12.53 15.33
C GLU A 36 9.40 -12.01 14.62
N LEU A 37 9.26 -11.62 13.35
CA LEU A 37 10.34 -11.04 12.56
C LEU A 37 10.68 -9.64 13.02
N VAL A 38 9.65 -8.81 13.27
CA VAL A 38 9.80 -7.43 13.75
C VAL A 38 10.48 -7.43 15.13
N GLN A 39 9.97 -8.22 16.08
CA GLN A 39 10.53 -8.35 17.43
C GLN A 39 11.91 -9.01 17.43
N GLY A 40 12.17 -9.91 16.49
CA GLY A 40 13.44 -10.61 16.33
C GLY A 40 14.54 -9.77 15.66
N CYS A 41 14.19 -8.68 14.98
CA CYS A 41 15.17 -7.86 14.27
C CYS A 41 16.12 -7.15 15.25
N ARG A 42 17.39 -7.01 14.84
CA ARG A 42 18.46 -6.37 15.62
C ARG A 42 19.17 -5.33 14.75
N PRO A 43 19.81 -4.32 15.35
CA PRO A 43 20.69 -3.40 14.62
C PRO A 43 21.78 -4.18 13.87
N ARG A 44 22.07 -3.77 12.63
CA ARG A 44 23.04 -4.44 11.74
C ARG A 44 24.24 -3.56 11.38
N PHE A 45 24.10 -2.26 11.62
CA PHE A 45 25.12 -1.25 11.44
C PHE A 45 24.90 -0.16 12.48
N GLU A 46 25.90 0.71 12.67
CA GLU A 46 25.84 1.80 13.65
C GLU A 46 24.68 2.76 13.31
N GLY A 47 23.85 3.07 14.30
CA GLY A 47 22.67 3.91 14.12
C GLY A 47 21.46 3.21 13.48
N HIS A 48 21.52 1.90 13.22
CA HIS A 48 20.38 1.16 12.67
C HIS A 48 19.21 1.07 13.67
N SER A 49 18.08 1.71 13.36
CA SER A 49 16.88 1.74 14.20
C SER A 49 16.06 0.45 14.08
N GLN A 50 16.51 -0.63 14.73
CA GLN A 50 15.80 -1.90 14.88
C GLN A 50 15.99 -2.49 16.30
N PRO A 51 15.01 -3.23 16.85
CA PRO A 51 13.65 -3.44 16.32
C PRO A 51 12.81 -2.16 16.37
N ARG A 52 11.88 -1.99 15.42
CA ARG A 52 10.85 -0.94 15.45
C ARG A 52 9.55 -1.52 16.00
N LEU A 53 9.15 -1.10 17.20
CA LEU A 53 8.03 -1.72 17.92
C LEU A 53 6.84 -0.74 18.08
N PRO A 54 5.59 -1.24 18.02
CA PRO A 54 4.43 -0.43 18.30
C PRO A 54 4.38 0.02 19.75
N LEU A 55 4.05 1.29 19.99
CA LEU A 55 3.90 1.87 21.32
C LEU A 55 2.82 1.15 22.16
N TRP A 56 1.81 0.58 21.50
CA TRP A 56 0.70 -0.14 22.15
C TRP A 56 0.88 -1.65 22.13
N GLY A 57 2.06 -2.13 21.74
CA GLY A 57 2.33 -3.55 21.57
C GLY A 57 1.79 -4.12 20.26
N THR A 58 2.18 -5.37 20.00
CA THR A 58 1.70 -6.16 18.85
C THR A 58 0.22 -6.50 19.01
N TYR A 59 -0.48 -6.62 17.90
CA TYR A 59 -1.92 -6.90 17.89
C TYR A 59 -2.28 -7.90 16.80
N ASP A 60 -3.43 -8.54 16.97
CA ASP A 60 -4.10 -9.33 15.93
C ASP A 60 -5.06 -8.37 15.19
N ASP A 61 -4.85 -8.16 13.89
CA ASP A 61 -5.66 -7.25 13.09
C ASP A 61 -7.08 -7.77 12.79
N ARG A 62 -7.47 -8.92 13.35
CA ARG A 62 -8.86 -9.39 13.42
C ARG A 62 -9.59 -8.93 14.68
N ASP A 63 -8.88 -8.38 15.68
CA ASP A 63 -9.51 -7.83 16.88
C ASP A 63 -10.06 -6.42 16.59
N PRO A 64 -11.39 -6.25 16.52
CA PRO A 64 -11.99 -4.95 16.20
C PRO A 64 -11.71 -3.89 17.28
N THR A 65 -11.31 -4.27 18.50
CA THR A 65 -10.94 -3.33 19.56
C THR A 65 -9.58 -2.70 19.29
N GLU A 66 -8.61 -3.52 18.91
CA GLU A 66 -7.27 -3.06 18.55
C GLU A 66 -7.29 -2.25 17.25
N VAL A 67 -8.10 -2.68 16.28
CA VAL A 67 -8.30 -1.95 15.03
C VAL A 67 -9.05 -0.64 15.25
N GLU A 68 -10.12 -0.62 16.07
CA GLU A 68 -10.85 0.61 16.41
C GLU A 68 -9.93 1.71 16.90
N ARG A 69 -9.04 1.39 17.85
CA ARG A 69 -8.14 2.36 18.45
C ARG A 69 -7.22 3.00 17.41
N ARG A 70 -6.73 2.22 16.44
CA ARG A 70 -5.82 2.67 15.37
C ARG A 70 -6.55 3.47 14.30
N VAL A 71 -7.72 2.99 13.86
CA VAL A 71 -8.56 3.66 12.87
C VAL A 71 -9.03 5.02 13.41
N ARG A 72 -9.55 5.05 14.65
CA ARG A 72 -9.98 6.29 15.29
C ARG A 72 -8.83 7.27 15.41
N LEU A 73 -7.66 6.81 15.83
CA LEU A 73 -6.48 7.66 15.92
C LEU A 73 -6.12 8.29 14.57
N ALA A 74 -6.08 7.49 13.51
CA ALA A 74 -5.76 7.96 12.17
C ALA A 74 -6.79 8.99 11.67
N LEU A 75 -8.09 8.74 11.88
CA LEU A 75 -9.15 9.69 11.57
C LEU A 75 -8.99 11.02 12.35
N ASP A 76 -8.73 10.95 13.65
CA ASP A 76 -8.51 12.10 14.53
C ASP A 76 -7.25 12.92 14.16
N HIS A 77 -6.37 12.37 13.32
CA HIS A 77 -5.15 13.03 12.83
C HIS A 77 -5.17 13.33 11.34
N GLY A 78 -6.32 13.19 10.69
CA GLY A 78 -6.52 13.66 9.33
C GLY A 78 -6.22 12.64 8.23
N VAL A 79 -6.22 11.34 8.53
CA VAL A 79 -6.40 10.31 7.50
C VAL A 79 -7.88 10.28 7.11
N ASP A 80 -8.19 10.46 5.82
CA ASP A 80 -9.56 10.56 5.28
C ASP A 80 -10.10 9.23 4.73
N ALA A 81 -9.24 8.25 4.45
CA ALA A 81 -9.63 6.93 3.97
C ALA A 81 -8.56 5.86 4.21
N PHE A 82 -8.98 4.60 4.15
CA PHE A 82 -8.11 3.43 4.29
C PHE A 82 -8.15 2.55 3.03
N VAL A 83 -6.99 2.24 2.45
CA VAL A 83 -6.90 1.36 1.28
C VAL A 83 -6.33 0.01 1.71
N HIS A 84 -7.20 -0.97 1.87
CA HIS A 84 -6.80 -2.29 2.36
C HIS A 84 -6.20 -3.15 1.25
N GLY A 85 -5.07 -3.78 1.54
CA GLY A 85 -4.56 -4.86 0.72
C GLY A 85 -5.59 -5.99 0.64
N PHE A 86 -5.96 -6.36 -0.57
CA PHE A 86 -6.93 -7.42 -0.87
C PHE A 86 -6.22 -8.53 -1.63
N PHE A 87 -6.21 -9.74 -1.08
CA PHE A 87 -5.56 -10.88 -1.72
C PHE A 87 -6.62 -11.78 -2.35
N TRP A 88 -6.60 -11.87 -3.67
CA TRP A 88 -7.47 -12.73 -4.46
C TRP A 88 -6.65 -13.63 -5.35
N CYS A 89 -6.95 -14.93 -5.29
CA CYS A 89 -6.26 -15.99 -5.99
C CYS A 89 -7.26 -16.94 -6.63
N ARG A 90 -7.84 -16.52 -7.75
CA ARG A 90 -8.75 -17.36 -8.54
C ARG A 90 -9.93 -17.91 -7.75
N GLY A 91 -10.66 -17.02 -7.07
CA GLY A 91 -11.79 -17.38 -6.21
C GLY A 91 -11.42 -17.63 -4.74
N LYS A 92 -10.12 -17.74 -4.42
CA LYS A 92 -9.65 -17.89 -3.05
C LYS A 92 -9.17 -16.54 -2.48
N ARG A 93 -9.72 -16.14 -1.33
CA ARG A 93 -9.19 -15.02 -0.55
C ARG A 93 -8.11 -15.46 0.43
N VAL A 94 -7.27 -14.51 0.81
CA VAL A 94 -6.27 -14.65 1.86
C VAL A 94 -6.24 -13.37 2.69
N PHE A 95 -5.99 -13.48 4.01
CA PHE A 95 -5.98 -12.35 4.95
C PHE A 95 -7.29 -11.56 5.05
N GLU A 96 -8.40 -12.12 4.58
CA GLU A 96 -9.69 -11.43 4.59
C GLU A 96 -10.15 -10.97 5.98
N ASP A 97 -9.80 -11.72 7.02
CA ASP A 97 -10.28 -11.51 8.38
C ASP A 97 -9.83 -10.15 8.94
N ALA A 98 -8.68 -9.62 8.50
CA ALA A 98 -8.24 -8.29 8.91
C ALA A 98 -9.21 -7.19 8.46
N LEU A 99 -9.78 -7.33 7.26
CA LEU A 99 -10.79 -6.42 6.74
C LEU A 99 -12.16 -6.72 7.35
N ASP A 100 -12.60 -7.98 7.28
CA ASP A 100 -13.97 -8.38 7.58
C ASP A 100 -14.26 -8.41 9.10
N LEU A 101 -13.34 -8.95 9.90
CA LEU A 101 -13.48 -9.11 11.36
C LEU A 101 -12.79 -8.00 12.15
N GLY A 102 -11.74 -7.39 11.60
CA GLY A 102 -11.04 -6.26 12.20
C GLY A 102 -11.69 -4.92 11.85
N PHE A 103 -11.40 -4.43 10.64
CA PHE A 103 -11.78 -3.08 10.22
C PHE A 103 -13.30 -2.89 10.11
N LEU A 104 -13.99 -3.70 9.32
CA LEU A 104 -15.43 -3.53 9.06
C LEU A 104 -16.30 -3.87 10.26
N ALA A 105 -15.78 -4.62 11.25
CA ALA A 105 -16.47 -4.89 12.51
C ALA A 105 -16.16 -3.86 13.61
N SER A 106 -15.16 -3.00 13.43
CA SER A 106 -14.84 -1.91 14.37
C SER A 106 -15.84 -0.72 14.26
N PRO A 107 -16.17 -0.03 15.37
CA PRO A 107 -17.11 1.11 15.35
C PRO A 107 -16.74 2.25 14.39
N SER A 108 -15.47 2.58 14.25
CA SER A 108 -14.96 3.62 13.36
C SER A 108 -14.74 3.07 11.96
N GLY A 109 -14.16 1.88 11.80
CA GLY A 109 -13.91 1.28 10.48
C GLY A 109 -15.18 0.96 9.69
N SER A 110 -16.26 0.55 10.37
CA SER A 110 -17.59 0.36 9.75
C SER A 110 -18.21 1.62 9.14
N ARG A 111 -17.67 2.81 9.44
CA ARG A 111 -18.15 4.11 8.95
C ARG A 111 -17.10 4.88 8.15
N ALA A 112 -15.82 4.62 8.40
CA ALA A 112 -14.73 5.31 7.73
C ALA A 112 -14.71 4.98 6.23
N PRO A 113 -14.40 5.95 5.35
CA PRO A 113 -14.20 5.67 3.94
C PRO A 113 -13.08 4.65 3.73
N PHE A 114 -13.33 3.63 2.92
CA PHE A 114 -12.32 2.63 2.61
C PHE A 114 -12.36 2.20 1.14
N ALA A 115 -11.24 1.72 0.63
CA ALA A 115 -11.11 1.13 -0.70
C ALA A 115 -10.22 -0.11 -0.65
N LEU A 116 -10.10 -0.79 -1.78
CA LEU A 116 -9.32 -2.02 -1.90
C LEU A 116 -8.21 -1.87 -2.93
N MET A 117 -7.06 -2.46 -2.60
CA MET A 117 -5.90 -2.61 -3.49
C MET A 117 -5.64 -4.09 -3.67
N TRP A 118 -5.80 -4.61 -4.89
CA TRP A 118 -5.49 -6.01 -5.17
C TRP A 118 -3.98 -6.24 -5.15
N ALA A 119 -3.53 -6.95 -4.12
CA ALA A 119 -2.23 -7.58 -4.09
C ALA A 119 -2.28 -8.81 -4.99
N ASN A 120 -1.96 -8.63 -6.27
CA ASN A 120 -1.93 -9.66 -7.32
C ASN A 120 -0.74 -10.64 -7.17
N ARG A 121 -0.50 -11.07 -5.94
CA ARG A 121 0.52 -12.01 -5.49
C ARG A 121 0.12 -12.61 -4.15
N MET A 122 0.51 -13.86 -3.92
CA MET A 122 0.32 -14.53 -2.64
C MET A 122 1.30 -14.02 -1.57
N PRO A 123 0.97 -14.21 -0.27
CA PRO A 123 1.88 -13.86 0.83
C PRO A 123 3.25 -14.53 0.68
N ARG A 124 4.29 -13.98 1.30
CA ARG A 124 5.63 -14.58 1.24
C ARG A 124 5.64 -15.96 1.91
N ARG A 125 6.34 -16.91 1.29
CA ARG A 125 6.49 -18.29 1.79
C ARG A 125 7.78 -18.49 2.60
N VAL A 126 8.82 -17.70 2.32
CA VAL A 126 10.14 -17.83 2.93
C VAL A 126 10.50 -16.52 3.61
N LEU A 127 10.48 -16.54 4.93
CA LEU A 127 10.86 -15.46 5.83
C LEU A 127 11.51 -16.05 7.12
N PRO A 128 12.52 -15.38 7.71
CA PRO A 128 13.34 -14.38 7.05
C PRO A 128 14.03 -15.00 5.81
N VAL A 129 14.32 -14.18 4.80
CA VAL A 129 15.07 -14.63 3.62
C VAL A 129 16.49 -14.96 4.04
N ARG A 130 16.93 -16.22 3.87
CA ARG A 130 18.24 -16.72 4.33
C ARG A 130 19.30 -16.85 3.23
N ARG A 131 18.90 -16.73 1.96
CA ARG A 131 19.76 -16.97 0.79
C ARG A 131 19.91 -15.71 -0.04
N LYS A 132 21.08 -15.08 0.02
CA LYS A 132 21.40 -13.87 -0.74
C LYS A 132 21.58 -14.11 -2.26
N ASP A 133 21.63 -15.35 -2.70
CA ASP A 133 21.79 -15.74 -4.11
C ASP A 133 20.47 -16.12 -4.81
N LEU A 134 19.42 -16.45 -4.06
CA LEU A 134 18.12 -16.86 -4.62
C LEU A 134 17.19 -15.67 -4.90
N PRO A 135 16.26 -15.77 -5.87
CA PRO A 135 15.17 -14.82 -6.02
C PRO A 135 14.38 -14.66 -4.72
N VAL A 136 13.97 -13.42 -4.42
CA VAL A 136 13.18 -13.13 -3.21
C VAL A 136 11.71 -13.50 -3.41
N ILE A 137 11.21 -13.33 -4.63
CA ILE A 137 9.85 -13.71 -4.99
C ILE A 137 9.91 -15.13 -5.53
N ASP A 138 9.19 -16.02 -4.86
CA ASP A 138 8.90 -17.36 -5.36
C ASP A 138 7.87 -17.24 -6.50
N GLU A 139 8.23 -17.72 -7.69
CA GLU A 139 7.36 -17.65 -8.88
C GLU A 139 6.02 -18.34 -8.67
N THR A 140 5.95 -19.38 -7.82
CA THR A 140 4.70 -20.07 -7.47
C THR A 140 3.75 -19.23 -6.62
N ARG A 141 4.20 -18.07 -6.15
CA ARG A 141 3.40 -17.09 -5.40
C ARG A 141 2.88 -15.97 -6.29
N ARG A 142 3.26 -15.93 -7.57
CA ARG A 142 2.55 -15.10 -8.53
C ARG A 142 1.17 -15.68 -8.75
N VAL A 143 0.18 -14.82 -8.86
CA VAL A 143 -1.21 -15.23 -9.03
C VAL A 143 -1.62 -14.83 -10.42
N PRO A 144 -1.45 -15.73 -11.40
CA PRO A 144 -1.85 -15.41 -12.74
C PRO A 144 -3.38 -15.28 -12.84
N SER A 145 -3.81 -14.25 -13.56
CA SER A 145 -5.21 -13.91 -13.80
C SER A 145 -5.51 -13.97 -15.29
N ASP A 146 -6.77 -14.18 -15.61
CA ASP A 146 -7.30 -14.06 -16.97
C ASP A 146 -8.54 -13.16 -16.95
N VAL A 147 -9.17 -12.98 -18.12
CA VAL A 147 -10.36 -12.15 -18.30
C VAL A 147 -11.52 -12.63 -17.41
N GLU A 148 -11.69 -13.93 -17.25
CA GLU A 148 -12.79 -14.51 -16.46
C GLU A 148 -12.53 -14.33 -14.96
N ASP A 149 -11.30 -14.58 -14.51
CA ASP A 149 -10.91 -14.38 -13.11
C ASP A 149 -10.98 -12.92 -12.69
N PHE A 150 -10.51 -11.98 -13.53
CA PHE A 150 -10.63 -10.56 -13.24
C PHE A 150 -12.11 -10.13 -13.15
N GLY A 151 -12.96 -10.65 -14.04
CA GLY A 151 -14.41 -10.44 -13.96
C GLY A 151 -15.00 -10.98 -12.65
N ALA A 152 -14.60 -12.18 -12.23
CA ALA A 152 -15.03 -12.80 -10.99
C ALA A 152 -14.57 -12.02 -9.74
N LEU A 153 -13.34 -11.52 -9.76
CA LEU A 153 -12.82 -10.62 -8.74
C LEU A 153 -13.69 -9.36 -8.64
N ILE A 154 -13.93 -8.65 -9.75
CA ILE A 154 -14.73 -7.42 -9.72
C ILE A 154 -16.17 -7.69 -9.27
N ALA A 155 -16.78 -8.79 -9.70
CA ALA A 155 -18.11 -9.19 -9.24
C ALA A 155 -18.14 -9.41 -7.72
N HIS A 156 -17.18 -10.17 -7.19
CA HIS A 156 -17.03 -10.37 -5.75
C HIS A 156 -16.85 -9.04 -5.00
N LEU A 157 -15.98 -8.15 -5.49
CA LEU A 157 -15.77 -6.84 -4.88
C LEU A 157 -17.04 -6.00 -4.87
N ALA A 158 -17.82 -6.04 -5.94
CA ALA A 158 -19.06 -5.29 -6.06
C ALA A 158 -20.14 -5.78 -5.07
N GLU A 159 -20.35 -7.10 -5.03
CA GLU A 159 -21.35 -7.75 -4.20
C GLU A 159 -21.08 -7.53 -2.70
N HIS A 160 -19.81 -7.60 -2.29
CA HIS A 160 -19.44 -7.57 -0.87
C HIS A 160 -19.00 -6.19 -0.35
N TYR A 161 -18.42 -5.35 -1.21
CA TYR A 161 -17.74 -4.12 -0.79
C TYR A 161 -18.21 -2.85 -1.50
N PHE A 162 -18.29 -2.81 -2.84
CA PHE A 162 -18.65 -1.56 -3.54
C PHE A 162 -20.08 -1.09 -3.21
N SER A 163 -20.94 -2.01 -2.79
CA SER A 163 -22.30 -1.73 -2.34
C SER A 163 -22.37 -1.06 -0.95
N ARG A 164 -21.28 -1.04 -0.18
CA ARG A 164 -21.27 -0.47 1.17
C ARG A 164 -21.30 1.05 1.11
N SER A 165 -22.07 1.66 2.00
CA SER A 165 -22.22 3.13 2.07
C SER A 165 -20.93 3.88 2.40
N ASN A 166 -19.96 3.22 3.01
CA ASN A 166 -18.65 3.77 3.33
C ASN A 166 -17.55 3.33 2.34
N TYR A 167 -17.88 2.64 1.25
CA TYR A 167 -16.91 2.37 0.19
C TYR A 167 -16.54 3.68 -0.51
N MET A 168 -15.25 3.90 -0.73
CA MET A 168 -14.74 5.13 -1.31
C MET A 168 -15.12 5.21 -2.79
N LEU A 169 -15.93 6.22 -3.12
CA LEU A 169 -16.14 6.64 -4.49
C LEU A 169 -15.18 7.78 -4.85
N HIS A 170 -14.58 7.69 -6.03
CA HIS A 170 -13.80 8.74 -6.66
C HIS A 170 -14.54 9.20 -7.93
N GLU A 171 -15.02 10.45 -7.93
CA GLU A 171 -15.88 10.99 -9.00
C GLU A 171 -17.13 10.13 -9.29
N GLY A 172 -17.74 9.58 -8.23
CA GLY A 172 -18.93 8.73 -8.34
C GLY A 172 -18.65 7.28 -8.74
N ARG A 173 -17.38 6.91 -8.94
CA ARG A 173 -16.94 5.57 -9.32
C ARG A 173 -16.24 4.85 -8.17
N ALA A 174 -16.45 3.55 -7.99
CA ALA A 174 -15.79 2.76 -6.97
C ALA A 174 -14.27 2.76 -7.21
N TYR A 175 -13.50 3.29 -6.26
CA TYR A 175 -12.04 3.28 -6.36
C TYR A 175 -11.50 1.88 -6.10
N PHE A 176 -10.65 1.38 -6.98
CA PHE A 176 -9.94 0.11 -6.82
C PHE A 176 -8.57 0.24 -7.47
N SER A 177 -7.54 -0.36 -6.87
CA SER A 177 -6.18 -0.29 -7.40
C SER A 177 -5.55 -1.67 -7.57
N ILE A 178 -4.66 -1.81 -8.56
CA ILE A 178 -3.89 -3.04 -8.79
C ILE A 178 -2.44 -2.77 -8.36
N PHE A 179 -1.96 -3.50 -7.35
CA PHE A 179 -0.66 -3.26 -6.71
C PHE A 179 0.52 -3.35 -7.70
N ASP A 180 0.65 -4.44 -8.45
CA ASP A 180 1.70 -4.59 -9.45
C ASP A 180 1.08 -4.54 -10.85
N SER A 181 0.83 -3.33 -11.33
CA SER A 181 0.21 -3.12 -12.65
C SER A 181 1.12 -3.58 -13.78
N THR A 182 2.43 -3.57 -13.57
CA THR A 182 3.41 -4.12 -14.52
C THR A 182 3.23 -5.62 -14.67
N PHE A 183 3.14 -6.34 -13.56
CA PHE A 183 2.90 -7.78 -13.60
C PHE A 183 1.56 -8.11 -14.26
N PHE A 184 0.49 -7.43 -13.86
CA PHE A 184 -0.85 -7.59 -14.44
C PHE A 184 -0.84 -7.45 -15.97
N LEU A 185 -0.23 -6.38 -16.50
CA LEU A 185 -0.21 -6.11 -17.94
C LEU A 185 0.69 -7.09 -18.71
N ARG A 186 1.85 -7.46 -18.16
CA ARG A 186 2.74 -8.44 -18.80
C ARG A 186 2.11 -9.82 -18.88
N GLU A 187 1.36 -10.18 -17.85
CA GLU A 187 0.82 -11.52 -17.70
C GLU A 187 -0.49 -11.70 -18.47
N MET A 188 -1.43 -10.76 -18.37
CA MET A 188 -2.64 -10.79 -19.21
C MET A 188 -2.34 -10.49 -20.68
N GLY A 189 -1.37 -9.61 -20.95
CA GLY A 189 -1.22 -8.95 -22.24
C GLY A 189 -2.21 -7.78 -22.37
N LEU A 190 -1.84 -6.78 -23.18
CA LEU A 190 -2.59 -5.51 -23.28
C LEU A 190 -4.04 -5.73 -23.75
N ASP A 191 -4.25 -6.55 -24.78
CA ASP A 191 -5.58 -6.81 -25.35
C ASP A 191 -6.52 -7.49 -24.34
N ASN A 192 -6.05 -8.55 -23.66
CA ASN A 192 -6.85 -9.24 -22.66
C ASN A 192 -7.10 -8.36 -21.43
N ALA A 193 -6.12 -7.56 -21.01
CA ALA A 193 -6.32 -6.62 -19.90
C ALA A 193 -7.39 -5.58 -20.24
N GLN A 194 -7.36 -5.04 -21.47
CA GLN A 194 -8.38 -4.11 -21.96
C GLN A 194 -9.76 -4.77 -22.03
N GLU A 195 -9.84 -6.00 -22.53
CA GLU A 195 -11.08 -6.77 -22.57
C GLU A 195 -11.63 -7.04 -21.16
N ALA A 196 -10.77 -7.46 -20.23
CA ALA A 196 -11.13 -7.73 -18.84
C ALA A 196 -11.71 -6.50 -18.13
N ILE A 197 -11.03 -5.35 -18.25
CA ILE A 197 -11.50 -4.08 -17.65
C ILE A 197 -12.83 -3.64 -18.27
N SER A 198 -12.94 -3.73 -19.60
CA SER A 198 -14.17 -3.36 -20.31
C SER A 198 -15.36 -4.24 -19.93
N LYS A 199 -15.15 -5.57 -19.86
CA LYS A 199 -16.18 -6.52 -19.42
C LYS A 199 -16.58 -6.31 -17.97
N ALA A 200 -15.62 -6.04 -17.09
CA ALA A 200 -15.88 -5.75 -15.69
C ALA A 200 -16.76 -4.50 -15.50
N ARG A 201 -16.44 -3.39 -16.20
CA ARG A 201 -17.27 -2.18 -16.18
C ARG A 201 -18.67 -2.41 -16.75
N ALA A 202 -18.78 -3.15 -17.87
CA ALA A 202 -20.08 -3.49 -18.45
C ALA A 202 -20.92 -4.34 -17.49
N TRP A 203 -20.31 -5.28 -16.79
CA TRP A 203 -20.98 -6.09 -15.77
C TRP A 203 -21.45 -5.25 -14.59
N LEU A 204 -20.61 -4.35 -14.06
CA LEU A 204 -20.98 -3.44 -12.96
C LEU A 204 -22.21 -2.60 -13.34
N SER A 205 -22.16 -1.97 -14.52
CA SER A 205 -23.27 -1.16 -15.05
C SER A 205 -24.54 -1.99 -15.24
N GLY A 206 -24.44 -3.18 -15.82
CA GLY A 206 -25.58 -4.08 -16.05
C GLY A 206 -26.24 -4.60 -14.78
N ASN A 207 -25.53 -4.60 -13.65
CA ASN A 207 -26.03 -5.06 -12.35
C ASN A 207 -26.34 -3.91 -11.36
N GLY A 208 -26.25 -2.65 -11.81
CA GLY A 208 -26.62 -1.48 -10.99
C GLY A 208 -25.60 -1.08 -9.93
N TYR A 209 -24.35 -1.52 -10.07
CA TYR A 209 -23.23 -1.08 -9.23
C TYR A 209 -22.62 0.23 -9.75
N PRO A 210 -21.93 1.01 -8.90
CA PRO A 210 -21.13 2.13 -9.38
C PRO A 210 -20.08 1.66 -10.40
N ASP A 211 -19.78 2.51 -11.38
CA ASP A 211 -18.69 2.25 -12.33
C ASP A 211 -17.32 2.22 -11.63
N LEU A 212 -16.30 1.66 -12.28
CA LEU A 212 -14.98 1.43 -11.71
C LEU A 212 -14.03 2.60 -12.00
N HIS A 213 -13.42 3.15 -10.96
CA HIS A 213 -12.19 3.93 -11.08
C HIS A 213 -11.00 3.01 -10.76
N LEU A 214 -10.22 2.67 -11.79
CA LEU A 214 -9.11 1.74 -11.68
C LEU A 214 -7.77 2.47 -11.66
N ALA A 215 -7.04 2.37 -10.55
CA ALA A 215 -5.71 2.97 -10.42
C ALA A 215 -4.60 1.94 -10.66
N ALA A 216 -3.61 2.32 -11.48
CA ALA A 216 -2.40 1.54 -11.70
C ALA A 216 -1.34 1.91 -10.66
N ILE A 217 -0.95 0.96 -9.82
CA ILE A 217 0.18 1.11 -8.88
C ILE A 217 1.47 0.56 -9.52
N ASP A 218 2.56 1.30 -9.30
CA ASP A 218 3.93 0.99 -9.70
C ASP A 218 4.07 0.58 -11.19
N PRO A 219 3.47 1.32 -12.15
CA PRO A 219 3.66 1.02 -13.56
C PRO A 219 5.11 1.33 -13.96
N SER A 220 5.82 0.29 -14.42
CA SER A 220 7.19 0.43 -14.91
C SER A 220 7.27 1.25 -16.19
N GLU A 221 8.48 1.65 -16.56
CA GLU A 221 8.73 2.41 -17.78
C GLU A 221 8.23 1.74 -19.05
N GLU A 222 8.20 0.40 -19.05
CA GLU A 222 7.73 -0.42 -20.16
C GLU A 222 6.22 -0.33 -20.38
N VAL A 223 5.44 -0.19 -19.31
CA VAL A 223 3.97 -0.31 -19.38
C VAL A 223 3.24 1.00 -19.14
N ILE A 224 3.90 1.99 -18.52
CA ILE A 224 3.26 3.24 -18.13
C ILE A 224 2.62 3.97 -19.32
N GLY A 225 3.18 3.90 -20.52
CA GLY A 225 2.60 4.51 -21.72
C GLY A 225 1.29 3.85 -22.20
N HIS A 226 0.97 2.65 -21.73
CA HIS A 226 -0.16 1.85 -22.19
C HIS A 226 -1.34 1.85 -21.22
N VAL A 227 -1.17 2.28 -19.96
CA VAL A 227 -2.21 2.13 -18.93
C VAL A 227 -3.52 2.84 -19.29
N ARG A 228 -3.46 4.02 -19.92
CA ARG A 228 -4.64 4.75 -20.39
C ARG A 228 -5.42 3.96 -21.44
N GLU A 229 -4.73 3.43 -22.44
CA GLU A 229 -5.35 2.71 -23.56
C GLU A 229 -5.99 1.39 -23.10
N VAL A 230 -5.36 0.72 -22.14
CA VAL A 230 -5.88 -0.49 -21.49
C VAL A 230 -7.12 -0.19 -20.64
N GLY A 231 -7.27 1.05 -20.16
CA GLY A 231 -8.48 1.52 -19.49
C GLY A 231 -8.33 1.86 -18.01
N PHE A 232 -7.10 2.05 -17.51
CA PHE A 232 -6.87 2.65 -16.19
C PHE A 232 -7.28 4.13 -16.18
N ASP A 233 -7.61 4.63 -14.99
CA ASP A 233 -8.10 6.00 -14.77
C ASP A 233 -7.10 6.92 -14.07
N SER A 234 -6.16 6.34 -13.32
CA SER A 234 -5.11 7.07 -12.60
C SER A 234 -3.87 6.21 -12.42
N VAL A 235 -2.76 6.86 -12.09
CA VAL A 235 -1.50 6.21 -11.71
C VAL A 235 -1.07 6.68 -10.32
N THR A 236 -0.48 5.77 -9.55
CA THR A 236 0.13 6.08 -8.25
C THR A 236 1.25 5.08 -7.97
N HIS A 237 1.83 5.18 -6.78
CA HIS A 237 2.79 4.21 -6.27
C HIS A 237 2.35 3.70 -4.90
N TYR A 238 2.85 2.53 -4.50
CA TYR A 238 2.71 2.08 -3.13
C TYR A 238 3.76 2.79 -2.27
N VAL A 239 4.98 2.25 -2.21
CA VAL A 239 6.14 2.93 -1.62
C VAL A 239 7.08 3.32 -2.77
N LEU A 240 7.24 4.63 -3.00
CA LEU A 240 8.08 5.16 -4.08
C LEU A 240 9.56 5.31 -3.68
N LEU A 241 9.93 5.05 -2.43
CA LEU A 241 11.31 4.99 -1.94
C LEU A 241 11.61 3.57 -1.44
N PRO A 242 12.86 3.08 -1.43
CA PRO A 242 14.13 3.75 -1.73
C PRO A 242 14.44 3.80 -3.24
N GLU A 243 15.64 4.23 -3.60
CA GLU A 243 16.22 4.02 -4.92
C GLU A 243 16.86 2.64 -5.01
N TRP A 244 16.20 1.69 -5.69
CA TRP A 244 16.62 0.29 -5.74
C TRP A 244 17.99 0.06 -6.38
N LYS A 245 18.41 0.93 -7.31
CA LYS A 245 19.75 0.88 -7.94
C LYS A 245 20.73 1.88 -7.30
N GLY A 246 20.47 2.29 -6.06
CA GLY A 246 21.28 3.26 -5.31
C GLY A 246 22.20 2.63 -4.25
N PRO A 247 22.81 3.47 -3.40
CA PRO A 247 23.57 3.03 -2.23
C PRO A 247 22.71 2.23 -1.25
N SER A 248 23.34 1.36 -0.44
CA SER A 248 22.62 0.53 0.54
C SER A 248 21.99 1.30 1.68
N LEU A 249 22.54 2.45 2.04
CA LEU A 249 21.98 3.39 3.02
C LEU A 249 21.62 4.67 2.27
N GLN A 250 20.41 5.18 2.47
CA GLN A 250 19.90 6.35 1.77
C GLN A 250 19.30 7.34 2.76
N ASP A 251 19.59 8.62 2.58
CA ASP A 251 18.99 9.67 3.40
C ASP A 251 17.51 9.86 3.05
N TYR A 252 16.65 9.93 4.06
CA TYR A 252 15.22 10.08 3.90
C TYR A 252 14.84 11.39 3.19
N GLY A 253 15.43 12.52 3.61
CA GLY A 253 15.14 13.83 3.04
C GLY A 253 15.55 13.94 1.58
N GLU A 254 16.71 13.39 1.22
CA GLU A 254 17.14 13.29 -0.18
C GLU A 254 16.20 12.41 -1.02
N CYS A 255 15.74 11.28 -0.46
CA CYS A 255 14.80 10.39 -1.13
C CYS A 255 13.47 11.09 -1.41
N THR A 256 12.85 11.71 -0.40
CA THR A 256 11.53 12.34 -0.56
C THR A 256 11.58 13.54 -1.50
N ALA A 257 12.61 14.38 -1.39
CA ALA A 257 12.81 15.50 -2.31
C ALA A 257 12.90 15.03 -3.77
N ARG A 258 13.71 13.99 -4.03
CA ARG A 258 13.82 13.41 -5.37
C ARG A 258 12.50 12.82 -5.87
N ARG A 259 11.72 12.18 -5.00
CA ARG A 259 10.42 11.60 -5.42
C ARG A 259 9.40 12.68 -5.76
N ALA A 260 9.39 13.80 -5.01
CA ALA A 260 8.53 14.94 -5.31
C ALA A 260 8.78 15.51 -6.72
N GLU A 261 10.05 15.56 -7.16
CA GLU A 261 10.43 16.03 -8.50
C GLU A 261 9.94 15.10 -9.63
N GLN A 262 9.67 13.82 -9.34
CA GLN A 262 9.29 12.82 -10.34
C GLN A 262 7.79 12.75 -10.61
N TRP A 263 6.95 13.24 -9.71
CA TRP A 263 5.49 13.12 -9.81
C TRP A 263 4.88 13.66 -11.11
N PRO A 264 5.27 14.85 -11.62
CA PRO A 264 4.73 15.34 -12.90
C PRO A 264 4.99 14.38 -14.06
N ALA A 265 6.20 13.80 -14.11
CA ALA A 265 6.61 12.92 -15.19
C ALA A 265 5.77 11.63 -15.26
N PHE A 266 5.28 11.11 -14.12
CA PHE A 266 4.39 9.95 -14.13
C PHE A 266 3.03 10.26 -14.75
N GLY A 267 2.48 11.44 -14.47
CA GLY A 267 1.24 11.89 -15.10
C GLY A 267 1.41 12.10 -16.61
N GLU A 268 2.50 12.75 -17.02
CA GLU A 268 2.81 12.98 -18.43
C GLU A 268 3.00 11.68 -19.21
N ARG A 269 3.79 10.75 -18.68
CA ARG A 269 4.11 9.48 -19.36
C ARG A 269 2.92 8.54 -19.45
N SER A 270 2.03 8.55 -18.46
CA SER A 270 0.82 7.72 -18.46
C SER A 270 -0.34 8.33 -19.23
N GLY A 271 -0.33 9.66 -19.42
CA GLY A 271 -1.49 10.40 -19.88
C GLY A 271 -2.66 10.38 -18.87
N LEU A 272 -2.43 9.97 -17.62
CA LEU A 272 -3.46 9.90 -16.57
C LEU A 272 -3.10 10.82 -15.40
N PRO A 273 -4.08 11.23 -14.57
CA PRO A 273 -3.80 11.89 -13.31
C PRO A 273 -2.88 11.02 -12.44
N TYR A 274 -1.81 11.64 -11.93
CA TYR A 274 -0.93 11.01 -10.94
C TYR A 274 -1.35 11.42 -9.53
N MET A 275 -1.63 10.43 -8.69
CA MET A 275 -1.94 10.61 -7.27
C MET A 275 -0.65 10.37 -6.47
N PRO A 276 -0.09 11.36 -5.77
CA PRO A 276 1.19 11.18 -5.08
C PRO A 276 1.06 10.21 -3.91
N SER A 277 2.08 9.38 -3.72
CA SER A 277 2.24 8.51 -2.55
C SER A 277 3.54 8.83 -1.82
N VAL A 278 3.45 8.99 -0.50
CA VAL A 278 4.59 9.25 0.39
C VAL A 278 4.69 8.17 1.47
N ALA A 279 5.87 7.96 2.02
CA ALA A 279 6.08 6.97 3.08
C ALA A 279 6.87 7.59 4.24
N PRO A 280 6.57 7.26 5.52
CA PRO A 280 7.34 7.73 6.68
C PRO A 280 8.78 7.22 6.72
N GLY A 281 9.09 6.12 6.04
CA GLY A 281 10.43 5.51 6.02
C GLY A 281 10.46 4.27 5.14
N TRP A 282 11.58 3.54 5.17
CA TRP A 282 11.68 2.20 4.55
C TRP A 282 12.84 1.41 5.15
N ASP A 283 12.54 0.23 5.66
CA ASP A 283 13.51 -0.74 6.16
C ASP A 283 12.91 -2.15 6.23
N ALA A 284 13.22 -2.98 5.23
CA ALA A 284 12.77 -4.37 5.15
C ALA A 284 13.65 -5.35 5.95
N SER A 285 14.60 -4.86 6.75
CA SER A 285 15.52 -5.70 7.52
C SER A 285 14.86 -6.82 8.34
N PRO A 286 13.67 -6.65 8.97
CA PRO A 286 12.99 -7.74 9.66
C PRO A 286 12.76 -8.98 8.79
N ARG A 287 12.55 -8.81 7.49
CA ARG A 287 12.32 -9.90 6.53
C ARG A 287 13.63 -10.58 6.07
N ALA A 288 14.79 -10.09 6.46
CA ALA A 288 16.11 -10.60 6.06
C ALA A 288 16.78 -11.39 7.18
N ALA A 289 17.55 -12.42 6.85
CA ALA A 289 18.47 -13.04 7.80
C ALA A 289 19.67 -12.12 8.06
N ASP A 290 20.22 -12.15 9.26
CA ASP A 290 21.41 -11.37 9.57
C ASP A 290 22.69 -12.05 9.04
N PHE A 291 23.50 -11.32 8.28
CA PHE A 291 24.81 -11.76 7.77
C PHE A 291 25.98 -11.03 8.45
N GLY A 292 25.76 -10.43 9.62
CA GLY A 292 26.76 -9.68 10.36
C GLY A 292 27.10 -8.37 9.64
N GLN A 293 28.38 -8.17 9.31
CA GLN A 293 28.84 -6.94 8.67
C GLN A 293 28.46 -6.82 7.19
N GLU A 294 28.01 -7.90 6.55
CA GLU A 294 27.59 -7.85 5.15
C GLU A 294 26.14 -7.36 5.02
N ILE A 295 25.92 -6.31 4.23
CA ILE A 295 24.59 -5.87 3.78
C ILE A 295 24.43 -6.27 2.30
N PRO A 296 23.78 -7.40 1.97
CA PRO A 296 23.51 -7.76 0.59
C PRO A 296 22.79 -6.64 -0.17
N GLY A 297 23.27 -6.31 -1.37
CA GLY A 297 22.71 -5.25 -2.24
C GLY A 297 21.40 -5.64 -2.92
N LYS A 298 20.46 -6.25 -2.18
CA LYS A 298 19.13 -6.63 -2.67
C LYS A 298 18.11 -6.66 -1.53
N TYR A 299 16.84 -6.55 -1.88
CA TYR A 299 15.75 -6.79 -0.93
C TYR A 299 15.87 -8.19 -0.30
N PRO A 300 15.53 -8.40 0.99
CA PRO A 300 15.11 -7.39 1.96
C PRO A 300 16.25 -6.76 2.78
N TRP A 301 17.52 -6.97 2.40
CA TRP A 301 18.67 -6.42 3.12
C TRP A 301 18.99 -4.96 2.76
N SER A 302 18.69 -4.57 1.52
CA SER A 302 19.06 -3.27 0.96
C SER A 302 18.05 -2.86 -0.13
N PRO A 303 17.84 -1.55 -0.33
CA PRO A 303 18.34 -0.45 0.50
C PRO A 303 17.60 -0.30 1.84
N VAL A 304 18.23 0.36 2.80
CA VAL A 304 17.64 0.87 4.04
C VAL A 304 17.65 2.40 3.98
N VAL A 305 16.51 3.01 4.28
CA VAL A 305 16.38 4.47 4.39
C VAL A 305 16.62 4.88 5.84
N THR A 306 17.45 5.88 6.01
CA THR A 306 17.92 6.39 7.31
C THR A 306 17.68 7.89 7.43
N GLY A 307 17.67 8.42 8.65
CA GLY A 307 17.46 9.85 8.90
C GLY A 307 15.99 10.26 8.94
N GLU A 308 15.08 9.31 8.74
CA GLU A 308 13.64 9.51 8.83
C GLU A 308 13.22 9.99 10.22
N ASN A 309 12.32 10.96 10.25
CA ASN A 309 11.70 11.51 11.44
C ASN A 309 10.37 12.22 11.09
N PRO A 310 9.50 12.49 12.07
CA PRO A 310 8.20 13.13 11.85
C PRO A 310 8.23 14.45 11.10
N GLU A 311 9.23 15.31 11.33
CA GLU A 311 9.33 16.63 10.68
C GLU A 311 9.59 16.49 9.17
N LEU A 312 10.51 15.60 8.79
CA LEU A 312 10.77 15.33 7.37
C LEU A 312 9.59 14.66 6.68
N PHE A 313 8.87 13.77 7.37
CA PHE A 313 7.67 13.15 6.82
C PHE A 313 6.53 14.17 6.66
N GLN A 314 6.34 15.06 7.64
CA GLN A 314 5.40 16.18 7.52
C GLN A 314 5.71 16.98 6.26
N HIS A 315 6.97 17.35 6.04
CA HIS A 315 7.39 18.10 4.86
C HIS A 315 7.10 17.35 3.54
N ALA A 316 7.40 16.05 3.49
CA ALA A 316 7.10 15.21 2.32
C ALA A 316 5.59 15.15 2.03
N LEU A 317 4.76 15.04 3.07
CA LEU A 317 3.31 15.06 2.93
C LEU A 317 2.79 16.43 2.49
N GLU A 318 3.33 17.53 3.03
CA GLU A 318 3.02 18.90 2.58
C GLU A 318 3.33 19.10 1.09
N GLN A 319 4.45 18.55 0.60
CA GLN A 319 4.79 18.59 -0.82
C GLN A 319 3.79 17.80 -1.68
N ALA A 320 3.41 16.59 -1.26
CA ALA A 320 2.41 15.77 -1.96
C ALA A 320 1.05 16.46 -2.00
N LEU A 321 0.65 17.04 -0.88
CA LEU A 321 -0.53 17.85 -0.72
C LEU A 321 -0.51 19.07 -1.67
N ALA A 322 0.60 19.80 -1.76
CA ALA A 322 0.75 20.97 -2.63
C ALA A 322 0.76 20.59 -4.13
N PHE A 323 1.40 19.47 -4.50
CA PHE A 323 1.33 18.92 -5.85
C PHE A 323 -0.11 18.59 -6.23
N GLU A 324 -0.84 17.94 -5.34
CA GLU A 324 -2.21 17.50 -5.58
C GLU A 324 -3.19 18.66 -5.78
N GLN A 325 -2.98 19.80 -5.11
CA GLN A 325 -3.77 21.01 -5.36
C GLN A 325 -3.66 21.52 -6.80
N GLN A 326 -2.54 21.26 -7.47
CA GLN A 326 -2.31 21.67 -8.86
C GLN A 326 -2.79 20.59 -9.85
N ALA A 327 -2.64 19.32 -9.48
CA ALA A 327 -3.05 18.18 -10.31
C ALA A 327 -4.57 17.96 -10.33
N ASP A 328 -5.31 18.36 -9.29
CA ASP A 328 -6.78 18.19 -9.10
C ASP A 328 -7.28 16.74 -9.27
N SER A 329 -6.41 15.76 -8.99
CA SER A 329 -6.72 14.33 -8.92
C SER A 329 -7.51 13.95 -7.66
N GLY A 330 -7.49 14.77 -6.60
CA GLY A 330 -8.24 14.68 -5.36
C GLY A 330 -7.68 13.75 -4.27
N LEU A 331 -6.65 12.93 -4.54
CA LEU A 331 -6.16 11.91 -3.59
C LEU A 331 -4.64 11.99 -3.39
N VAL A 332 -4.21 11.86 -2.13
CA VAL A 332 -2.81 11.66 -1.72
C VAL A 332 -2.74 10.38 -0.91
N PHE A 333 -1.74 9.53 -1.18
CA PHE A 333 -1.55 8.27 -0.46
C PHE A 333 -0.40 8.35 0.55
N VAL A 334 -0.56 7.62 1.64
CA VAL A 334 0.51 7.33 2.60
C VAL A 334 0.71 5.82 2.67
N ALA A 335 1.92 5.38 2.34
CA ALA A 335 2.38 4.02 2.58
C ALA A 335 3.20 4.01 3.89
N SER A 336 2.65 3.58 5.01
CA SER A 336 1.31 2.98 5.19
C SER A 336 0.78 3.28 6.60
N LEU A 337 -0.40 2.78 6.95
CA LEU A 337 -0.84 2.78 8.34
C LEU A 337 0.05 1.87 9.20
N ASN A 338 0.38 0.66 8.74
CA ASN A 338 0.81 -0.44 9.60
C ASN A 338 1.79 -1.48 8.98
N GLU A 339 2.56 -1.19 7.92
CA GLU A 339 3.55 -2.13 7.37
C GLU A 339 4.85 -2.15 8.19
N TRP A 340 4.78 -2.64 9.43
CA TRP A 340 5.91 -2.74 10.36
C TRP A 340 7.09 -3.55 9.83
N ALA A 341 6.85 -4.62 9.07
CA ALA A 341 7.91 -5.49 8.56
C ALA A 341 8.77 -4.84 7.46
N GLU A 342 8.33 -3.71 6.89
CA GLU A 342 9.08 -2.90 5.93
C GLU A 342 9.37 -1.48 6.43
N GLY A 343 9.08 -1.19 7.71
CA GLY A 343 9.47 0.04 8.36
C GLY A 343 8.76 1.30 7.86
N HIS A 344 7.64 1.17 7.16
CA HIS A 344 6.79 2.29 6.72
C HIS A 344 5.40 2.18 7.34
N TYR A 345 5.14 2.96 8.38
CA TYR A 345 3.90 2.91 9.15
C TYR A 345 3.62 4.28 9.79
N LEU A 346 2.33 4.58 10.00
CA LEU A 346 1.87 5.76 10.74
C LEU A 346 1.52 5.43 12.20
N GLU A 347 1.25 4.16 12.49
CA GLU A 347 0.91 3.73 13.85
C GLU A 347 1.97 4.19 14.87
N PRO A 348 1.55 4.53 16.10
CA PRO A 348 2.49 4.98 17.13
C PRO A 348 3.56 3.94 17.43
N ASP A 349 4.82 4.38 17.50
CA ASP A 349 5.99 3.54 17.76
C ASP A 349 6.74 3.99 19.02
N GLU A 350 7.65 3.14 19.52
CA GLU A 350 8.46 3.44 20.70
C GLU A 350 9.50 4.56 20.49
N ARG A 351 9.86 4.88 19.25
CA ARG A 351 10.91 5.86 18.92
C ARG A 351 10.39 7.29 18.87
N PHE A 352 9.22 7.49 18.27
CA PHE A 352 8.60 8.78 18.00
C PHE A 352 7.23 8.94 18.65
N GLY A 353 6.72 7.91 19.34
CA GLY A 353 5.41 7.97 19.98
C GLY A 353 4.31 8.26 18.96
N MET A 354 3.64 9.39 19.13
CA MET A 354 2.56 9.85 18.23
C MET A 354 3.06 10.65 17.03
N GLY A 355 4.37 10.89 16.90
CA GLY A 355 4.93 11.87 15.98
C GLY A 355 4.50 11.70 14.52
N TRP A 356 4.39 10.47 14.01
CA TRP A 356 3.91 10.22 12.65
C TRP A 356 2.47 10.67 12.42
N MET A 357 1.59 10.45 13.39
CA MET A 357 0.20 10.90 13.33
C MET A 357 0.10 12.41 13.48
N GLU A 358 0.88 13.00 14.38
CA GLU A 358 0.97 14.47 14.54
C GLU A 358 1.46 15.13 13.26
N ALA A 359 2.43 14.53 12.56
CA ALA A 359 2.90 15.00 11.25
C ALA A 359 1.79 15.00 10.18
N VAL A 360 0.89 14.00 10.17
CA VAL A 360 -0.27 14.02 9.26
C VAL A 360 -1.19 15.20 9.58
N ARG A 361 -1.51 15.42 10.87
CA ARG A 361 -2.36 16.55 11.28
C ARG A 361 -1.73 17.88 10.91
N ASN A 362 -0.48 18.08 11.27
CA ASN A 362 0.24 19.33 11.03
C ASN A 362 0.33 19.65 9.53
N ALA A 363 0.63 18.66 8.67
CA ALA A 363 0.68 18.86 7.22
C ALA A 363 -0.66 19.34 6.63
N ARG A 364 -1.79 18.99 7.27
CA ARG A 364 -3.12 19.49 6.88
C ARG A 364 -3.41 20.88 7.43
N GLU A 365 -2.91 21.21 8.62
CA GLU A 365 -3.10 22.50 9.30
C GLU A 365 -2.15 23.61 8.80
N SER A 366 -1.00 23.26 8.20
CA SER A 366 -0.07 24.20 7.54
C SER A 366 -0.66 24.92 6.30
N ARG A 367 -1.98 24.83 6.08
CA ARG A 367 -2.69 25.27 4.88
C ARG A 367 -3.61 26.46 5.11
#